data_AF-A0A933IWX1-F1
#
_entry.id   AF-A0A933IWX1-F1
#
_cell.length_a   1.000
_cell.length_b   1.000
_cell.length_c   1.000
_cell.angle_alpha   90.00
_cell.angle_beta   90.00
_cell.angle_gamma   90.00
#
_symmetry.space_group_name_H-M   'P 1'
#
loop_
_entity.id
_entity.type
_entity.pdbx_description
1 polymer ?
#
loop_
_entity_poly.entity_id
_entity_poly.type
_entity_poly.pdbx_seq_one_letter_code
_entity_poly.pdbx_strand_id
1 'polypeptide(L)'
;MKKQIITVVLILLAIAVIGMGIYYLIINQGADKKGGADDLSQVKKLNCEDITDDKEKANCLAGVNRLLNSGDSSVCEGLTAEADKNTCRQSYVVKEAAASGDLNKCGQITDKALSLDCSAQVSFSLAVQKKDKKYCENIVNETDKADCFKVLADMGIK
;
A
#
# COMPACT_ATOMS: atom_id res chain seq x y z
N MET A 1 55.02 -24.50 23.58
CA MET A 1 54.18 -23.35 24.00
C MET A 1 53.88 -22.36 22.87
N LYS A 2 54.84 -21.93 22.03
CA LYS A 2 54.59 -20.95 20.94
C LYS A 2 53.54 -21.38 19.89
N LYS A 3 53.48 -22.66 19.52
CA LYS A 3 52.48 -23.16 18.53
C LYS A 3 51.03 -23.11 19.03
N GLN A 4 50.81 -23.35 20.33
CA GLN A 4 49.47 -23.32 20.94
C GLN A 4 48.90 -21.89 20.96
N ILE A 5 49.76 -20.90 21.20
CA ILE A 5 49.36 -19.48 21.21
C ILE A 5 48.91 -19.02 19.82
N ILE A 6 49.62 -19.43 18.75
CA ILE A 6 49.28 -19.06 17.37
C ILE A 6 47.89 -19.61 16.98
N THR A 7 47.57 -20.86 17.36
CA THR A 7 46.27 -21.46 17.06
C THR A 7 45.13 -20.72 17.74
N VAL A 8 45.30 -20.31 19.00
CA VAL A 8 44.25 -19.57 19.74
C VAL A 8 44.01 -18.19 19.14
N VAL A 9 45.06 -17.48 18.71
CA VAL A 9 44.94 -16.17 18.07
C VAL A 9 44.20 -16.26 16.73
N LEU A 10 44.44 -17.30 15.93
CA LEU A 10 43.74 -17.50 14.66
C LEU A 10 42.24 -17.76 14.84
N ILE A 11 41.86 -18.52 15.87
CA ILE A 11 40.44 -18.79 16.17
C ILE A 11 39.72 -17.50 16.59
N LEU A 12 40.34 -16.67 17.42
CA LEU A 12 39.75 -15.39 17.85
C LEU A 12 39.56 -14.41 16.69
N LEU A 13 40.51 -14.34 15.75
CA LEU A 13 40.38 -13.52 14.55
C LEU A 13 39.24 -14.01 13.65
N ALA A 14 39.06 -15.32 13.48
CA ALA A 14 37.97 -15.86 12.69
C ALA A 14 36.59 -15.51 13.28
N ILE A 15 36.43 -15.59 14.61
CA ILE A 15 35.18 -15.23 15.29
C ILE A 15 34.88 -13.73 15.12
N ALA A 16 35.89 -12.86 15.20
CA ALA A 16 35.70 -11.42 15.01
C ALA A 16 35.23 -11.07 13.60
N VAL A 17 35.77 -11.71 12.56
CA VAL A 17 35.36 -11.49 11.17
C VAL A 17 33.92 -11.95 10.93
N ILE A 18 33.56 -13.13 11.45
CA ILE A 18 32.19 -13.65 11.33
C ILE A 18 31.20 -12.73 12.07
N GLY A 19 31.53 -12.31 13.29
CA GLY A 19 30.69 -11.40 14.08
C GLY A 19 30.47 -10.05 13.39
N MET A 20 31.53 -9.46 12.81
CA MET A 20 31.43 -8.20 12.08
C MET A 20 30.60 -8.35 10.79
N GLY A 21 30.68 -9.49 10.10
CA GLY A 21 29.84 -9.80 8.94
C GLY A 21 28.35 -9.91 9.28
N ILE A 22 28.01 -10.62 10.36
CA ILE A 22 26.62 -10.73 10.84
C ILE A 22 26.08 -9.35 11.27
N TYR A 23 26.90 -8.56 11.96
CA TYR A 23 26.55 -7.19 12.37
C TYR A 23 26.23 -6.29 11.17
N TYR A 24 27.05 -6.35 10.10
CA TYR A 24 26.79 -5.63 8.85
C TYR A 24 25.50 -6.07 8.16
N LEU A 25 25.19 -7.37 8.16
CA LEU A 25 23.94 -7.88 7.60
C LEU A 25 22.72 -7.37 8.36
N ILE A 26 22.78 -7.27 9.70
CA ILE A 26 21.66 -6.77 10.50
C ILE A 26 21.42 -5.27 10.27
N ILE A 27 22.48 -4.46 10.18
CA ILE A 27 22.33 -3.02 9.93
C ILE A 27 21.78 -2.74 8.53
N ASN A 28 22.25 -3.46 7.50
CA ASN A 28 21.80 -3.22 6.14
C ASN A 28 20.38 -3.74 5.89
N GLN A 29 19.89 -4.74 6.63
CA GLN A 29 18.49 -5.17 6.57
C GLN A 29 17.51 -4.19 7.26
N GLY A 30 18.01 -3.22 8.03
CA GLY A 30 17.20 -2.22 8.74
C GLY A 30 16.80 -0.99 7.91
N ALA A 31 17.40 -0.78 6.73
CA ALA A 31 17.19 0.43 5.94
C ALA A 31 16.02 0.37 4.94
N ASP A 32 15.56 -0.82 4.55
CA ASP A 32 14.51 -1.01 3.52
C ASP A 32 13.14 -1.42 4.08
N LYS A 33 12.72 -0.83 5.21
CA LYS A 33 11.31 -0.88 5.66
C LYS A 33 10.74 0.52 5.93
N LYS A 34 10.89 1.40 4.94
CA LYS A 34 9.91 2.44 4.61
C LYS A 34 9.42 2.23 3.17
N GLY A 35 8.97 1.02 2.88
CA GLY A 35 8.36 0.67 1.59
C GLY A 35 6.84 0.60 1.73
N GLY A 36 6.16 1.67 1.33
CA GLY A 36 4.84 1.60 0.69
C GLY A 36 3.62 1.35 1.57
N ALA A 37 3.33 2.28 2.49
CA ALA A 37 1.95 2.53 2.93
C ALA A 37 1.40 3.88 2.39
N ASP A 38 2.14 4.52 1.48
CA ASP A 38 1.86 5.84 0.91
C ASP A 38 1.56 5.79 -0.60
N ASP A 39 1.02 4.69 -1.10
CA ASP A 39 0.44 4.63 -2.46
C ASP A 39 -1.06 4.29 -2.40
N LEU A 40 -1.71 4.86 -1.39
CA LEU A 40 -3.16 5.03 -1.32
C LEU A 40 -3.55 6.51 -1.40
N SER A 41 -2.64 7.36 -1.92
CA SER A 41 -2.81 8.82 -2.01
C SER A 41 -3.91 9.28 -2.96
N GLN A 42 -4.64 8.36 -3.60
CA GLN A 42 -5.77 8.67 -4.46
C GLN A 42 -7.13 8.26 -3.89
N VAL A 43 -7.18 7.63 -2.71
CA VAL A 43 -8.44 7.51 -1.96
C VAL A 43 -8.71 8.86 -1.32
N LYS A 44 -9.43 9.71 -2.06
CA LYS A 44 -9.93 11.03 -1.64
C LYS A 44 -10.39 10.96 -0.18
N LYS A 45 -9.68 11.67 0.70
CA LYS A 45 -9.58 11.43 2.15
C LYS A 45 -10.94 11.44 2.88
N LEU A 46 -11.21 10.40 3.68
CA LEU A 46 -11.81 10.67 4.99
C LEU A 46 -10.77 11.54 5.72
N ASN A 47 -11.05 12.83 5.87
CA ASN A 47 -10.06 13.82 6.33
C ASN A 47 -9.86 13.72 7.86
N CYS A 48 -9.38 12.57 8.33
CA CYS A 48 -8.90 12.42 9.71
C CYS A 48 -7.72 13.36 10.00
N GLU A 49 -7.07 13.90 8.97
CA GLU A 49 -5.96 14.84 9.10
C GLU A 49 -6.37 16.21 9.66
N ASP A 50 -7.59 16.66 9.37
CA ASP A 50 -8.12 17.95 9.82
C ASP A 50 -8.57 17.93 11.28
N ILE A 51 -8.63 16.74 11.90
CA ILE A 51 -8.95 16.57 13.31
C ILE A 51 -7.74 17.00 14.13
N THR A 52 -7.87 18.14 14.82
CA THR A 52 -6.82 18.69 15.69
C THR A 52 -6.63 17.92 16.99
N ASP A 53 -7.65 17.17 17.44
CA ASP A 53 -7.53 16.32 18.61
C ASP A 53 -6.88 14.97 18.23
N ASP A 54 -5.72 14.68 18.81
CA ASP A 54 -4.94 13.49 18.47
C ASP A 54 -5.69 12.17 18.77
N LYS A 55 -6.57 12.17 19.78
CA LYS A 55 -7.34 10.98 20.18
C LYS A 55 -8.49 10.74 19.21
N GLU A 56 -9.22 11.78 18.82
CA GLU A 56 -10.24 11.70 17.79
C GLU A 56 -9.64 11.34 16.42
N LYS A 57 -8.48 11.90 16.09
CA LYS A 57 -7.72 11.55 14.88
C LYS A 57 -7.31 10.08 14.87
N ALA A 58 -6.74 9.58 15.97
CA ALA A 58 -6.38 8.17 16.10
C ALA A 58 -7.61 7.24 15.99
N ASN A 59 -8.74 7.63 16.59
CA ASN A 59 -10.00 6.89 16.49
C ASN A 59 -10.57 6.92 15.08
N CYS A 60 -10.48 8.05 14.37
CA CYS A 60 -10.87 8.19 12.97
C CYS A 60 -10.04 7.25 12.09
N LEU A 61 -8.71 7.27 12.22
CA LEU A 61 -7.81 6.39 11.48
C LEU A 61 -8.05 4.91 11.81
N ALA A 62 -8.26 4.57 13.08
CA ALA A 62 -8.58 3.21 13.50
C ALA A 62 -9.95 2.74 12.96
N GLY A 63 -10.92 3.66 12.89
CA GLY A 63 -12.24 3.44 12.29
C GLY A 63 -12.14 3.17 10.79
N VAL A 64 -11.38 3.99 10.05
CA VAL A 64 -11.08 3.79 8.63
C VAL A 64 -10.38 2.46 8.39
N ASN A 65 -9.39 2.11 9.21
CA ASN A 65 -8.70 0.82 9.09
C ASN A 65 -9.61 -0.37 9.40
N ARG A 66 -10.51 -0.25 10.39
CA ARG A 66 -11.53 -1.29 10.64
C ARG A 66 -12.48 -1.42 9.47
N LEU A 67 -12.93 -0.29 8.93
CA LEU A 67 -13.78 -0.19 7.76
C LEU A 67 -13.18 -0.86 6.53
N LEU A 68 -11.92 -0.57 6.25
CA LEU A 68 -11.21 -1.19 5.15
C LEU A 68 -11.08 -2.69 5.36
N ASN A 69 -10.91 -3.17 6.60
CA ASN A 69 -10.75 -4.60 6.88
C ASN A 69 -12.05 -5.37 7.08
N SER A 70 -13.16 -4.70 7.38
CA SER A 70 -14.49 -5.30 7.38
C SER A 70 -14.94 -5.48 5.93
N GLY A 71 -15.18 -6.71 5.50
CA GLY A 71 -15.86 -7.00 4.23
C GLY A 71 -17.36 -6.65 4.26
N ASP A 72 -17.72 -5.58 4.97
CA ASP A 72 -19.09 -5.17 5.23
C ASP A 72 -19.23 -3.66 5.00
N SER A 73 -19.96 -3.29 3.95
CA SER A 73 -20.23 -1.90 3.60
C SER A 73 -21.17 -1.20 4.59
N SER A 74 -21.91 -1.94 5.42
CA SER A 74 -22.85 -1.37 6.40
C SER A 74 -22.13 -0.52 7.47
N VAL A 75 -20.83 -0.76 7.67
CA VAL A 75 -20.01 0.01 8.59
C VAL A 75 -19.91 1.49 8.13
N CYS A 76 -20.07 1.78 6.84
CA CYS A 76 -20.13 3.16 6.34
C CYS A 76 -21.35 3.92 6.86
N GLU A 77 -22.44 3.23 7.22
CA GLU A 77 -23.65 3.90 7.75
C GLU A 77 -23.45 4.50 9.13
N GLY A 78 -22.42 4.04 9.86
CA GLY A 78 -22.05 4.58 11.17
C GLY A 78 -21.37 5.95 11.13
N LEU A 79 -20.99 6.44 9.94
CA LEU A 79 -20.41 7.78 9.78
C LEU A 79 -21.50 8.86 9.87
N THR A 80 -21.16 10.03 10.43
CA THR A 80 -22.13 11.10 10.65
C THR A 80 -22.29 12.02 9.43
N ALA A 81 -21.20 12.35 8.74
CA ALA A 81 -21.23 13.21 7.57
C ALA A 81 -21.49 12.40 6.28
N GLU A 82 -22.43 12.87 5.46
CA GLU A 82 -22.78 12.20 4.19
C GLU A 82 -21.60 12.14 3.21
N ALA A 83 -20.73 13.15 3.23
CA ALA A 83 -19.49 13.15 2.46
C ALA A 83 -18.59 11.96 2.84
N ASP A 84 -18.41 11.72 4.13
CA ASP A 84 -17.58 10.62 4.64
C ASP A 84 -18.22 9.26 4.32
N LYS A 85 -19.55 9.16 4.41
CA LYS A 85 -20.30 7.96 3.98
C LYS A 85 -20.04 7.62 2.53
N ASN A 86 -20.12 8.61 1.65
CA ASN A 86 -19.93 8.41 0.22
C ASN A 86 -18.48 8.02 -0.10
N THR A 87 -17.51 8.68 0.50
CA THR A 87 -16.09 8.30 0.38
C THR A 87 -15.84 6.88 0.89
N CYS A 88 -16.45 6.52 2.01
CA CYS A 88 -16.35 5.18 2.58
C CYS A 88 -16.92 4.11 1.64
N ARG A 89 -18.14 4.33 1.12
CA ARG A 89 -18.79 3.44 0.15
C ARG A 89 -17.96 3.31 -1.12
N GLN A 90 -17.42 4.40 -1.64
CA GLN A 90 -16.54 4.39 -2.82
C GLN A 90 -15.28 3.54 -2.55
N SER A 91 -14.61 3.76 -1.42
CA SER A 91 -13.41 3.01 -1.03
C SER A 91 -13.69 1.51 -0.91
N TYR A 92 -14.86 1.16 -0.37
CA TYR A 92 -15.32 -0.22 -0.28
C TYR A 92 -15.50 -0.85 -1.67
N VAL A 93 -16.18 -0.16 -2.59
CA VAL A 93 -16.38 -0.64 -3.97
C VAL A 93 -15.04 -0.83 -4.70
N VAL A 94 -14.11 0.13 -4.57
CA VAL A 94 -12.75 0.03 -5.16
C VAL A 94 -12.03 -1.21 -4.61
N LYS A 95 -12.03 -1.40 -3.29
CA LYS A 95 -11.39 -2.55 -2.66
C LYS A 95 -12.00 -3.86 -3.14
N GLU A 96 -13.33 -3.96 -3.17
CA GLU A 96 -14.04 -5.16 -3.57
C GLU A 96 -13.82 -5.48 -5.06
N ALA A 97 -13.84 -4.46 -5.91
CA ALA A 97 -13.54 -4.56 -7.34
C ALA A 97 -12.10 -5.01 -7.59
N ALA A 98 -11.13 -4.44 -6.88
CA ALA A 98 -9.72 -4.84 -6.98
C ALA A 98 -9.49 -6.29 -6.48
N ALA A 99 -10.12 -6.66 -5.36
CA ALA A 99 -10.00 -8.01 -4.81
C ALA A 99 -10.63 -9.09 -5.71
N SER A 100 -11.77 -8.78 -6.32
CA SER A 100 -12.46 -9.68 -7.25
C SER A 100 -11.90 -9.66 -8.68
N GLY A 101 -11.23 -8.57 -9.07
CA GLY A 101 -10.84 -8.31 -10.45
C GLY A 101 -12.00 -7.89 -11.35
N ASP A 102 -13.17 -7.57 -10.79
CA ASP A 102 -14.36 -7.18 -11.55
C ASP A 102 -14.51 -5.65 -11.62
N LEU A 103 -14.03 -5.07 -12.72
CA LEU A 103 -14.15 -3.64 -13.02
C LEU A 103 -15.61 -3.16 -13.11
N ASN A 104 -16.56 -4.06 -13.39
CA ASN A 104 -17.97 -3.67 -13.52
C ASN A 104 -18.58 -3.23 -12.18
N LYS A 105 -17.97 -3.61 -11.04
CA LYS A 105 -18.39 -3.16 -9.71
C LYS A 105 -18.30 -1.64 -9.57
N CYS A 106 -17.34 -0.97 -10.22
CA CYS A 106 -17.28 0.49 -10.24
C CYS A 106 -18.48 1.14 -10.94
N GLY A 107 -19.20 0.41 -11.80
CA GLY A 107 -20.43 0.87 -12.43
C GLY A 107 -21.62 0.99 -11.46
N GLN A 108 -21.50 0.48 -10.23
CA GLN A 108 -22.53 0.65 -9.19
C GLN A 108 -22.51 2.05 -8.57
N ILE A 109 -21.43 2.82 -8.79
CA ILE A 109 -21.31 4.19 -8.32
C ILE A 109 -22.13 5.10 -9.22
N THR A 110 -23.15 5.75 -8.67
CA THR A 110 -24.08 6.61 -9.42
C THR A 110 -23.40 7.84 -10.01
N ASP A 111 -22.44 8.44 -9.28
CA ASP A 111 -21.67 9.57 -9.80
C ASP A 111 -20.66 9.09 -10.84
N LYS A 112 -20.80 9.61 -12.07
CA LYS A 112 -19.98 9.17 -13.21
C LYS A 112 -18.49 9.50 -13.03
N ALA A 113 -18.16 10.63 -12.40
CA ALA A 113 -16.77 11.00 -12.18
C ALA A 113 -16.13 10.07 -11.15
N LEU A 114 -16.83 9.76 -10.06
CA LEU A 114 -16.37 8.80 -9.06
C LEU A 114 -16.31 7.36 -9.60
N SER A 115 -17.21 6.99 -10.51
CA SER A 115 -17.18 5.68 -11.19
C SER A 115 -15.93 5.54 -12.08
N LEU A 116 -15.59 6.58 -12.86
CA LEU A 116 -14.37 6.59 -13.67
C LEU A 116 -13.11 6.53 -12.81
N ASP A 117 -13.09 7.31 -11.72
CA ASP A 117 -12.00 7.30 -10.73
C ASP A 117 -11.84 5.90 -10.09
N CYS A 118 -12.94 5.27 -9.69
CA CYS A 118 -12.93 3.88 -9.22
C CYS A 118 -12.34 2.94 -10.26
N SER A 119 -12.79 3.00 -11.51
CA SER A 119 -12.29 2.13 -12.59
C SER A 119 -10.80 2.32 -12.83
N ALA A 120 -10.30 3.57 -12.76
CA ALA A 120 -8.88 3.87 -12.89
C ALA A 120 -8.07 3.27 -11.72
N GLN A 121 -8.51 3.47 -10.48
CA GLN A 121 -7.85 2.93 -9.29
C GLN A 121 -7.82 1.40 -9.27
N VAL A 122 -8.95 0.75 -9.61
CA VAL A 122 -9.03 -0.71 -9.72
C VAL A 122 -8.11 -1.23 -10.82
N SER A 123 -8.10 -0.57 -11.98
CA SER A 123 -7.22 -0.93 -13.09
C SER A 123 -5.75 -0.81 -12.71
N PHE A 124 -5.35 0.29 -12.07
CA PHE A 124 -3.99 0.47 -11.57
C PHE A 124 -3.62 -0.63 -10.56
N SER A 125 -4.49 -0.88 -9.58
CA SER A 125 -4.26 -1.91 -8.56
C SER A 125 -4.10 -3.30 -9.16
N LEU A 126 -4.96 -3.66 -10.14
CA LEU A 126 -4.84 -4.92 -10.87
C LEU A 126 -3.56 -5.00 -11.70
N ALA A 127 -3.14 -3.90 -12.33
CA ALA A 127 -1.90 -3.83 -13.08
C ALA A 127 -0.70 -4.18 -12.19
N VAL A 128 -0.61 -3.58 -11.01
CA VAL A 128 0.45 -3.82 -10.02
C VAL A 128 0.38 -5.24 -9.45
N GLN A 129 -0.80 -5.67 -9.00
CA GLN A 129 -0.99 -6.98 -8.37
C GLN A 129 -0.74 -8.15 -9.32
N LYS A 130 -1.23 -8.04 -10.57
CA LYS A 130 -1.10 -9.08 -11.59
C LYS A 130 0.15 -8.94 -12.43
N LYS A 131 0.88 -7.83 -12.30
CA LYS A 131 2.02 -7.47 -13.14
C LYS A 131 1.67 -7.50 -14.63
N ASP A 132 0.49 -7.01 -14.98
CA ASP A 132 -0.03 -7.00 -16.36
C ASP A 132 -0.38 -5.57 -16.80
N LYS A 133 0.38 -5.09 -17.78
CA LYS A 133 0.25 -3.74 -18.34
C LYS A 133 -1.07 -3.51 -19.07
N LYS A 134 -1.77 -4.58 -19.49
CA LYS A 134 -3.09 -4.46 -20.12
C LYS A 134 -4.10 -3.79 -19.23
N TYR A 135 -3.96 -3.90 -17.90
CA TYR A 135 -4.84 -3.18 -16.99
C TYR A 135 -4.63 -1.66 -17.04
N CYS A 136 -3.40 -1.17 -17.27
CA CYS A 136 -3.17 0.26 -17.47
C CYS A 136 -3.88 0.79 -18.73
N GLU A 137 -4.12 -0.05 -19.75
CA GLU A 137 -4.82 0.36 -20.98
C GLU A 137 -6.28 0.78 -20.74
N ASN A 138 -6.90 0.25 -19.67
CA ASN A 138 -8.27 0.57 -19.26
C ASN A 138 -8.41 1.93 -18.55
N ILE A 139 -7.29 2.57 -18.19
CA ILE A 139 -7.30 3.90 -17.57
C ILE A 139 -7.57 4.95 -18.66
N VAL A 140 -8.64 5.72 -18.46
CA VAL A 140 -9.12 6.75 -19.41
C VAL A 140 -8.31 8.04 -19.30
N ASN A 141 -7.89 8.43 -18.10
CA ASN A 141 -7.05 9.60 -17.90
C ASN A 141 -5.62 9.30 -18.37
N GLU A 142 -5.13 10.05 -19.36
CA GLU A 142 -3.81 9.81 -19.96
C GLU A 142 -2.64 10.03 -18.99
N THR A 143 -2.78 10.94 -18.01
CA THR A 143 -1.76 11.16 -16.97
C THR A 143 -1.68 9.94 -16.06
N ASP A 144 -2.81 9.50 -15.51
CA ASP A 144 -2.86 8.33 -14.60
C ASP A 144 -2.43 7.04 -15.31
N LYS A 145 -2.76 6.94 -16.60
CA LYS A 145 -2.31 5.85 -17.48
C LYS A 145 -0.80 5.83 -17.65
N ALA A 146 -0.20 6.98 -17.94
CA ALA A 146 1.25 7.11 -18.07
C ALA A 146 1.95 6.77 -16.75
N ASP A 147 1.41 7.24 -15.63
CA ASP A 147 1.93 6.92 -14.29
C ASP A 147 1.83 5.43 -13.97
N CYS A 148 0.72 4.76 -14.36
CA CYS A 148 0.58 3.31 -14.26
C CYS A 148 1.70 2.57 -15.00
N PHE A 149 1.95 2.92 -16.27
CA PHE A 149 3.03 2.29 -17.04
C PHE A 149 4.41 2.56 -16.45
N LYS A 150 4.65 3.77 -15.95
CA LYS A 150 5.90 4.14 -15.29
C LYS A 150 6.16 3.28 -14.05
N VAL A 151 5.16 3.14 -13.18
CA VAL A 151 5.26 2.30 -11.98
C VAL A 151 5.58 0.85 -12.34
N LEU A 152 4.91 0.29 -13.35
CA LEU A 152 5.22 -1.08 -13.80
C LEU A 152 6.63 -1.21 -14.38
N ALA A 153 7.10 -0.22 -15.14
CA ALA A 153 8.45 -0.20 -15.68
C ALA A 153 9.51 -0.13 -14.56
N ASP A 154 9.28 0.69 -13.53
CA ASP A 154 10.13 0.80 -12.33
C ASP A 154 10.16 -0.52 -11.54
N MET A 155 9.09 -1.31 -11.60
CA MET A 155 9.01 -2.69 -11.07
C MET A 155 9.67 -3.75 -11.98
N GLY A 156 10.23 -3.36 -13.14
CA GLY A 156 10.89 -4.26 -14.09
C GLY A 156 9.93 -5.06 -14.99
N ILE A 157 8.66 -4.65 -15.08
CA ILE A 157 7.64 -5.28 -15.93
C ILE A 157 7.72 -4.63 -17.32
N LYS A 158 7.91 -5.45 -18.37
CA LYS A 158 8.11 -5.01 -19.76
C LYS A 158 6.86 -5.24 -20.63
#